data_AF-A0A4Y2JLW5-F1
#
_entry.id   AF-A0A4Y2JLW5-F1
#
_cell.length_a   1.000
_cell.length_b   1.000
_cell.length_c   1.000
_cell.angle_alpha   90.00
_cell.angle_beta   90.00
_cell.angle_gamma   90.00
#
_symmetry.space_group_name_H-M   'P 1'
#
loop_
_entity.id
_entity.type
_entity.pdbx_description
1 polymer ?
#
loop_
_entity_poly.entity_id
_entity_poly.type
_entity_poly.pdbx_seq_one_letter_code
_entity_poly.pdbx_strand_id
1 'polypeptide(L)'
;MVEHSLEKFYKNPDHPAGFTGLNALGRVVGNRIKTKDIKKWLETKESYTLQKSARRNFKRNRVIVEGIDEQFQDDLLDMQFLKGRWEVGLAEIIYPHTWYNVTETNNAFGFDLGDGKLITRKIPPGSYETVPDILKAMMLPSHEGKISFKFNANNKRVKIKTEKKSKVLLIEGLCDLLGFHPHVVEGVEESSFVADPQAAFPVFYVYSDIVQPVVVGHVEAPLLRVVRISGKDGDVVNAHYDRPHYVPVIRQSFQTIEIELRLNSGALVPFERGKVIIVLHFRMQQIL
;
A
#
# COMPACT_ATOMS: atom_id res chain seq x y z
N MET A 1 -19.65 58.74 -4.31
CA MET A 1 -20.20 58.47 -5.66
C MET A 1 -20.26 56.98 -6.02
N VAL A 2 -19.20 56.20 -5.78
CA VAL A 2 -19.11 54.76 -6.13
C VAL A 2 -20.16 53.89 -5.40
N GLU A 3 -20.33 54.07 -4.08
CA GLU A 3 -21.23 53.24 -3.25
C GLU A 3 -22.71 53.43 -3.58
N HIS A 4 -23.12 54.68 -3.82
CA HIS A 4 -24.51 55.01 -4.16
C HIS A 4 -24.95 54.38 -5.49
N SER A 5 -24.01 54.24 -6.44
CA SER A 5 -24.28 53.55 -7.71
C SER A 5 -24.40 52.03 -7.55
N LEU A 6 -23.59 51.41 -6.68
CA LEU A 6 -23.67 49.96 -6.41
C LEU A 6 -24.93 49.59 -5.63
N GLU A 7 -25.29 50.40 -4.65
CA GLU A 7 -26.44 50.17 -3.78
C GLU A 7 -27.77 50.25 -4.55
N LYS A 8 -27.86 51.18 -5.52
CA LYS A 8 -29.02 51.32 -6.41
C LYS A 8 -29.33 50.04 -7.19
N PHE A 9 -28.32 49.33 -7.69
CA PHE A 9 -28.52 48.10 -8.46
C PHE A 9 -28.65 46.86 -7.56
N TYR A 10 -27.91 46.82 -6.44
CA TYR A 10 -27.89 45.65 -5.57
C TYR A 10 -29.18 45.47 -4.74
N LYS A 11 -29.83 46.58 -4.34
CA LYS A 11 -31.07 46.54 -3.55
C LYS A 11 -32.35 46.49 -4.40
N ASN A 12 -32.24 46.49 -5.73
CA ASN A 12 -33.39 46.44 -6.62
C ASN A 12 -33.74 44.98 -6.98
N PRO A 13 -34.85 44.42 -6.45
CA PRO A 13 -35.23 43.03 -6.70
C PRO A 13 -35.66 42.77 -8.15
N ASP A 14 -36.15 43.79 -8.86
CA ASP A 14 -36.58 43.67 -10.27
C ASP A 14 -35.38 43.72 -11.24
N HIS A 15 -34.20 44.08 -10.74
CA HIS A 15 -33.00 44.17 -11.55
C HIS A 15 -32.23 42.84 -11.54
N PRO A 16 -31.73 42.32 -12.68
CA PRO A 16 -30.97 41.07 -12.74
C PRO A 16 -29.68 41.00 -11.89
N ALA A 17 -29.27 42.11 -11.28
CA ALA A 17 -28.12 42.21 -10.39
C ALA A 17 -28.49 42.39 -8.90
N GLY A 18 -29.79 42.39 -8.58
CA GLY A 18 -30.29 42.49 -7.21
C GLY A 18 -29.88 41.29 -6.37
N PHE A 19 -29.29 41.53 -5.19
CA PHE A 19 -28.84 40.49 -4.26
C PHE A 19 -27.93 39.40 -4.88
N THR A 20 -27.23 39.73 -5.98
CA THR A 20 -26.41 38.78 -6.73
C THR A 20 -24.90 38.90 -6.42
N GLY A 21 -24.12 38.00 -7.00
CA GLY A 21 -22.67 37.96 -6.84
C GLY A 21 -21.88 38.98 -7.66
N LEU A 22 -20.58 39.03 -7.37
CA LEU A 22 -19.57 39.91 -7.97
C LEU A 22 -19.67 40.06 -9.50
N ASN A 23 -19.88 38.95 -10.20
CA ASN A 23 -19.87 38.91 -11.67
C ASN A 23 -21.09 39.63 -12.28
N ALA A 24 -22.26 39.54 -11.64
CA ALA A 24 -23.47 40.19 -12.14
C ALA A 24 -23.43 41.70 -11.92
N LEU A 25 -22.99 42.15 -10.74
CA LEU A 25 -22.73 43.56 -10.45
C LEU A 25 -21.64 44.17 -11.36
N GLY A 26 -20.57 43.41 -11.62
CA GLY A 26 -19.49 43.83 -12.52
C GLY A 26 -19.97 44.10 -13.95
N ARG A 27 -20.91 43.30 -14.46
CA ARG A 27 -21.49 43.51 -15.81
C ARG A 27 -22.31 44.79 -15.91
N VAL A 28 -23.07 45.13 -14.87
CA VAL A 28 -23.99 46.29 -14.88
C VAL A 28 -23.24 47.61 -14.71
N VAL A 29 -22.20 47.61 -13.88
CA VAL A 29 -21.39 48.79 -13.60
C VAL A 29 -20.31 49.01 -14.68
N GLY A 30 -19.93 47.94 -15.39
CA GLY A 30 -18.90 47.96 -16.42
C GLY A 30 -17.53 48.38 -15.86
N ASN A 31 -16.66 48.91 -16.73
CA ASN A 31 -15.30 49.32 -16.38
C ASN A 31 -15.23 50.55 -15.45
N ARG A 32 -16.36 51.06 -14.95
CA ARG A 32 -16.42 52.24 -14.07
C ARG A 32 -15.91 51.96 -12.66
N ILE A 33 -16.01 50.71 -12.18
CA ILE A 33 -15.57 50.31 -10.84
C ILE A 33 -14.75 49.04 -10.96
N LYS A 34 -13.58 48.99 -10.32
CA LYS A 34 -12.73 47.80 -10.35
C LYS A 34 -13.38 46.68 -9.56
N THR A 35 -13.21 45.44 -10.03
CA THR A 35 -13.73 44.22 -9.41
C THR A 35 -13.31 44.07 -7.94
N LYS A 36 -12.10 44.55 -7.58
CA LYS A 36 -11.59 44.54 -6.20
C LYS A 36 -12.44 45.42 -5.26
N ASP A 37 -12.89 46.56 -5.74
CA ASP A 37 -13.66 47.52 -4.95
C ASP A 37 -15.11 47.05 -4.79
N ILE A 38 -15.70 46.46 -5.84
CA ILE A 38 -17.01 45.80 -5.77
C ILE A 38 -16.98 44.65 -4.75
N LYS A 39 -15.92 43.83 -4.78
CA LYS A 39 -15.74 42.72 -3.83
C LYS A 39 -15.69 43.22 -2.38
N LYS A 40 -14.87 44.24 -2.12
CA LYS A 40 -14.71 44.82 -0.79
C LYS A 40 -16.03 45.44 -0.28
N TRP A 41 -16.78 46.08 -1.17
CA TRP A 41 -18.10 46.62 -0.83
C TRP A 41 -19.12 45.51 -0.55
N LEU A 42 -19.17 44.45 -1.36
CA LEU A 42 -20.05 43.30 -1.14
C LEU A 42 -19.76 42.59 0.19
N GLU A 43 -18.49 42.51 0.61
CA GLU A 43 -18.09 41.94 1.92
C GLU A 43 -18.64 42.72 3.12
N THR A 44 -19.14 43.95 2.93
CA THR A 44 -19.83 44.73 3.98
C THR A 44 -21.33 44.46 4.06
N LYS A 45 -21.91 43.78 3.07
CA LYS A 45 -23.35 43.50 3.02
C LYS A 45 -23.63 42.11 3.60
N GLU A 46 -24.44 42.11 4.66
CA GLU A 46 -24.81 40.89 5.39
C GLU A 46 -25.44 39.82 4.49
N SER A 47 -26.31 40.24 3.56
CA SER A 47 -26.94 39.34 2.59
C SER A 47 -25.96 38.63 1.68
N TYR A 48 -24.78 39.21 1.43
CA TYR A 48 -23.74 38.61 0.61
C TYR A 48 -22.83 37.70 1.43
N THR A 49 -22.48 38.10 2.65
CA THR A 49 -21.54 37.35 3.50
C THR A 49 -22.17 36.08 4.08
N LEU A 50 -23.47 36.10 4.40
CA LEU A 50 -24.21 34.92 4.89
C LEU A 50 -24.17 33.73 3.92
N GLN A 51 -24.21 33.99 2.62
CA GLN A 51 -24.32 32.96 1.58
C GLN A 51 -22.98 32.60 0.93
N LYS A 52 -21.90 33.29 1.29
CA LYS A 52 -20.59 33.11 0.65
C LYS A 52 -19.63 32.37 1.55
N SER A 53 -19.33 31.11 1.19
CA SER A 53 -18.31 30.32 1.86
C SER A 53 -16.95 31.04 1.86
N ALA A 54 -16.36 31.22 3.04
CA ALA A 54 -15.06 31.85 3.18
C ALA A 54 -13.95 30.94 2.64
N ARG A 55 -13.25 31.37 1.59
CA ARG A 55 -12.05 30.68 1.09
C ARG A 55 -10.81 31.27 1.75
N ARG A 56 -10.12 30.50 2.59
CA ARG A 56 -8.83 30.87 3.19
C ARG A 56 -7.70 30.19 2.42
N ASN A 57 -6.76 30.98 1.92
CA ASN A 57 -5.55 30.44 1.31
C ASN A 57 -4.50 30.27 2.41
N PHE A 58 -4.11 29.03 2.68
CA PHE A 58 -3.05 28.73 3.64
C PHE A 58 -1.69 28.89 2.97
N LYS A 59 -0.74 29.54 3.67
CA LYS A 59 0.65 29.60 3.22
C LYS A 59 1.25 28.20 3.41
N ARG A 60 1.33 27.43 2.32
CA ARG A 60 2.01 26.13 2.31
C ARG A 60 3.50 26.34 2.13
N ASN A 61 4.31 25.59 2.85
CA ASN A 61 5.75 25.52 2.56
C ASN A 61 5.94 24.96 1.15
N ARG A 62 6.96 25.45 0.44
CA ARG A 62 7.33 24.92 -0.87
C ARG A 62 7.87 23.50 -0.65
N VAL A 63 7.22 22.52 -1.24
CA VAL A 63 7.72 21.14 -1.22
C VAL A 63 8.83 21.07 -2.27
N ILE A 64 10.04 20.77 -1.81
CA ILE A 64 11.20 20.46 -2.65
C ILE A 64 11.43 18.97 -2.43
N VAL A 65 11.34 18.18 -3.50
CA VAL A 65 11.45 16.72 -3.46
C VAL A 65 12.66 16.37 -4.33
N GLU A 66 13.62 15.62 -3.79
CA GLU A 66 14.83 15.23 -4.51
C GLU A 66 14.74 13.79 -5.08
N GLY A 67 13.84 12.94 -4.56
CA GLY A 67 13.64 11.55 -5.03
C GLY A 67 12.21 10.97 -4.94
N ILE A 68 12.05 9.73 -5.44
CA ILE A 68 10.84 8.91 -5.20
C ILE A 68 10.88 8.42 -3.74
N ASP A 69 9.72 8.37 -3.08
CA ASP A 69 9.52 7.97 -1.66
C ASP A 69 9.89 9.00 -0.56
N GLU A 70 10.19 10.24 -0.92
CA GLU A 70 10.43 11.31 0.08
C GLU A 70 9.16 12.08 0.48
N GLN A 71 8.06 11.90 -0.26
CA GLN A 71 6.80 12.60 0.01
C GLN A 71 5.59 11.68 -0.07
N PHE A 72 5.01 11.41 1.09
CA PHE A 72 3.70 10.78 1.23
C PHE A 72 2.68 11.87 1.61
N GLN A 73 1.62 11.98 0.82
CA GLN A 73 0.58 12.97 1.02
C GLN A 73 -0.66 12.25 1.57
N ASP A 74 -0.94 12.48 2.85
CA ASP A 74 -2.19 12.07 3.49
C ASP A 74 -3.14 13.28 3.49
N ASP A 75 -4.38 13.09 3.05
CA ASP A 75 -5.43 14.12 3.16
C ASP A 75 -5.90 14.17 4.62
N LEU A 76 -5.05 14.72 5.50
CA LEU A 76 -5.43 14.96 6.88
C LEU A 76 -6.58 15.99 6.90
N LEU A 77 -7.74 15.58 7.42
CA LEU A 77 -8.63 16.50 8.12
C LEU A 77 -7.80 17.34 9.11
N ASP A 78 -8.20 18.57 9.41
CA ASP A 78 -7.53 19.44 10.40
C ASP A 78 -7.66 18.81 11.81
N MET A 79 -6.85 17.78 12.08
CA MET A 79 -6.86 16.92 13.26
C MET A 79 -5.80 17.36 14.26
N GLN A 80 -5.54 18.66 14.35
CA GLN A 80 -4.63 19.20 15.36
C GLN A 80 -5.10 18.87 16.78
N PHE A 81 -6.40 18.65 16.99
CA PHE A 81 -6.97 18.32 18.29
C PHE A 81 -8.28 17.51 18.18
N LEU A 82 -8.25 16.25 18.64
CA LEU A 82 -9.40 15.37 18.81
C LEU A 82 -9.93 15.47 20.25
N LYS A 83 -11.08 16.14 20.45
CA LYS A 83 -11.75 16.17 21.76
C LYS A 83 -12.51 14.87 21.99
N GLY A 84 -12.26 14.19 23.12
CA GLY A 84 -12.97 12.96 23.52
C GLY A 84 -12.14 11.69 23.33
N ARG A 85 -12.77 10.52 23.51
CA ARG A 85 -12.17 9.21 23.20
C ARG A 85 -12.48 8.87 21.77
N TRP A 86 -11.45 8.58 20.99
CA TRP A 86 -11.56 8.25 19.58
C TRP A 86 -11.02 6.86 19.33
N GLU A 87 -11.56 6.23 18.31
CA GLU A 87 -11.06 4.97 17.78
C GLU A 87 -10.79 5.14 16.29
N VAL A 88 -9.80 4.43 15.79
CA VAL A 88 -9.40 4.41 14.38
C VAL A 88 -9.49 3.00 13.84
N GLY A 89 -9.97 2.85 12.62
CA GLY A 89 -9.97 1.58 11.91
C GLY A 89 -9.46 1.71 10.48
N LEU A 90 -8.82 0.65 9.98
CA LEU A 90 -8.47 0.54 8.57
C LEU A 90 -9.74 0.21 7.76
N ALA A 91 -10.21 1.17 6.98
CA ALA A 91 -11.43 1.06 6.16
C ALA A 91 -11.13 0.54 4.75
N GLU A 92 -10.04 0.99 4.15
CA GLU A 92 -9.61 0.54 2.83
C GLU A 92 -8.09 0.52 2.75
N ILE A 93 -7.56 -0.44 2.01
CA ILE A 93 -6.16 -0.45 1.58
C ILE A 93 -6.09 -0.88 0.13
N ILE A 94 -5.38 -0.10 -0.67
CA ILE A 94 -5.03 -0.41 -2.05
C ILE A 94 -3.52 -0.58 -2.09
N TYR A 95 -3.03 -1.73 -2.56
CA TYR A 95 -1.60 -2.01 -2.63
C TYR A 95 -1.22 -2.76 -3.91
N PRO A 96 -0.02 -2.54 -4.46
CA PRO A 96 0.50 -3.31 -5.58
C PRO A 96 1.12 -4.62 -5.07
N HIS A 97 0.77 -5.76 -5.66
CA HIS A 97 1.46 -7.03 -5.40
C HIS A 97 2.67 -7.13 -6.31
N THR A 98 3.83 -6.63 -5.87
CA THR A 98 5.01 -6.47 -6.74
C THR A 98 6.31 -6.94 -6.10
N TRP A 99 6.26 -7.89 -5.17
CA TRP A 99 7.47 -8.46 -4.58
C TRP A 99 7.77 -9.84 -5.13
N TYR A 100 9.03 -10.26 -5.01
CA TYR A 100 9.49 -11.55 -5.51
C TYR A 100 9.47 -12.62 -4.42
N ASN A 101 8.98 -13.81 -4.76
CA ASN A 101 9.13 -15.00 -3.91
C ASN A 101 10.53 -15.62 -4.07
N VAL A 102 11.18 -15.39 -5.21
CA VAL A 102 12.57 -15.74 -5.48
C VAL A 102 13.40 -14.46 -5.61
N THR A 103 14.28 -14.21 -4.64
CA THR A 103 15.16 -13.04 -4.51
C THR A 103 16.62 -13.43 -4.77
N GLU A 104 17.53 -12.45 -4.82
CA GLU A 104 18.97 -12.73 -4.98
C GLU A 104 19.61 -13.52 -3.81
N THR A 105 18.93 -13.55 -2.66
CA THR A 105 19.38 -14.23 -1.45
C THR A 105 18.90 -15.67 -1.35
N ASN A 106 17.78 -16.03 -2.00
CA ASN A 106 17.14 -17.34 -1.85
C ASN A 106 17.04 -18.14 -3.18
N ASN A 107 17.75 -17.73 -4.23
CA ASN A 107 17.62 -18.29 -5.59
C ASN A 107 18.67 -19.34 -5.98
N ALA A 108 19.47 -19.83 -5.04
CA ALA A 108 20.59 -20.72 -5.34
C ALA A 108 20.25 -22.21 -5.17
N PHE A 109 20.85 -23.05 -6.01
CA PHE A 109 20.90 -24.51 -5.84
C PHE A 109 22.22 -25.05 -6.41
N GLY A 110 22.65 -26.22 -5.96
CA GLY A 110 23.83 -26.89 -6.47
C GLY A 110 23.50 -28.17 -7.23
N PHE A 111 24.39 -28.60 -8.10
CA PHE A 111 24.32 -29.91 -8.74
C PHE A 111 25.70 -30.45 -9.10
N ASP A 112 25.81 -31.77 -9.18
CA ASP A 112 26.96 -32.53 -9.67
C ASP A 112 26.45 -33.46 -10.77
N LEU A 113 27.12 -33.51 -11.92
CA LEU A 113 26.69 -34.30 -13.08
C LEU A 113 27.37 -35.68 -13.15
N GLY A 114 27.90 -36.16 -12.02
CA GLY A 114 28.60 -37.42 -11.86
C GLY A 114 30.12 -37.31 -12.05
N ASP A 115 30.65 -36.10 -12.16
CA ASP A 115 32.08 -35.80 -12.28
C ASP A 115 32.76 -35.49 -10.94
N GLY A 116 31.97 -35.45 -9.84
CA GLY A 116 32.48 -35.10 -8.52
C GLY A 116 32.65 -33.58 -8.33
N LYS A 117 32.20 -32.78 -9.30
CA LYS A 117 32.32 -31.32 -9.28
C LYS A 117 30.96 -30.70 -8.97
N LEU A 118 30.82 -30.23 -7.74
CA LEU A 118 29.64 -29.48 -7.32
C LEU A 118 29.65 -28.07 -7.95
N ILE A 119 28.63 -27.77 -8.74
CA ILE A 119 28.40 -26.46 -9.36
C ILE A 119 27.20 -25.81 -8.71
N THR A 120 27.37 -24.60 -8.18
CA THR A 120 26.26 -23.78 -7.69
C THR A 120 25.73 -22.88 -8.80
N ARG A 121 24.41 -22.83 -8.96
CA ARG A 121 23.71 -21.93 -9.87
C ARG A 121 22.63 -21.16 -9.15
N LYS A 122 22.29 -20.01 -9.73
CA LYS A 122 21.19 -19.15 -9.29
C LYS A 122 20.15 -19.10 -10.40
N ILE A 123 18.87 -19.24 -10.03
CA ILE A 123 17.77 -18.95 -10.95
C ILE A 123 17.49 -17.44 -10.97
N PRO A 124 16.91 -16.88 -12.05
CA PRO A 124 16.57 -15.46 -12.09
C PRO A 124 15.63 -15.07 -10.94
N PRO A 125 15.91 -13.98 -10.21
CA PRO A 125 14.95 -13.42 -9.27
C PRO A 125 13.64 -13.04 -9.97
N GLY A 126 12.52 -13.19 -9.29
CA GLY A 126 11.20 -12.89 -9.82
C GLY A 126 10.07 -13.48 -8.99
N SER A 127 8.84 -13.15 -9.38
CA SER A 127 7.64 -13.78 -8.83
C SER A 127 7.23 -14.98 -9.68
N TYR A 128 7.41 -16.17 -9.14
CA TYR A 128 7.02 -17.42 -9.79
C TYR A 128 5.63 -17.85 -9.30
N GLU A 129 4.62 -17.81 -10.18
CA GLU A 129 3.25 -18.18 -9.82
C GLU A 129 3.09 -19.68 -9.57
N THR A 130 3.82 -20.52 -10.32
CA THR A 130 3.64 -21.97 -10.28
C THR A 130 4.96 -22.70 -10.03
N VAL A 131 4.89 -23.86 -9.34
CA VAL A 131 6.05 -24.73 -9.11
C VAL A 131 6.72 -25.14 -10.42
N PRO A 132 5.99 -25.53 -11.49
CA PRO A 132 6.60 -25.81 -12.78
C PRO A 132 7.47 -24.69 -13.35
N ASP A 133 7.14 -23.42 -13.12
CA ASP A 133 7.96 -22.29 -13.61
C ASP A 133 9.31 -22.23 -12.90
N ILE A 134 9.32 -22.49 -11.59
CA ILE A 134 10.56 -22.62 -10.81
C ILE A 134 11.39 -23.80 -11.34
N LEU A 135 10.76 -24.97 -11.52
CA LEU A 135 11.45 -26.16 -12.01
C LEU A 135 12.03 -25.95 -13.41
N LYS A 136 11.31 -25.22 -14.28
CA LYS A 136 11.78 -24.86 -15.62
C LYS A 136 13.01 -23.93 -15.55
N ALA A 137 13.03 -22.99 -14.60
CA ALA A 137 14.19 -22.11 -14.38
C ALA A 137 15.41 -22.88 -13.83
N MET A 138 15.20 -23.97 -13.08
CA MET A 138 16.27 -24.85 -12.60
C MET A 138 16.80 -25.82 -13.67
N MET A 139 16.02 -26.13 -14.70
CA MET A 139 16.42 -27.05 -15.76
C MET A 139 17.45 -26.41 -16.69
N LEU A 140 18.60 -27.08 -16.85
CA LEU A 140 19.66 -26.68 -17.78
C LEU A 140 19.83 -27.74 -18.87
N PRO A 141 20.31 -27.37 -20.09
CA PRO A 141 20.65 -28.35 -21.12
C PRO A 141 21.63 -29.42 -20.65
N SER A 142 22.54 -29.07 -19.74
CA SER A 142 23.50 -30.01 -19.14
C SER A 142 22.87 -31.07 -18.21
N HIS A 143 21.61 -30.91 -17.82
CA HIS A 143 20.88 -31.86 -16.98
C HIS A 143 20.25 -33.00 -17.77
N GLU A 144 20.20 -32.90 -19.10
CA GLU A 144 19.49 -33.84 -19.95
C GLU A 144 20.00 -35.29 -19.76
N GLY A 145 19.06 -36.20 -19.45
CA GLY A 145 19.37 -37.61 -19.17
C GLY A 145 20.16 -37.87 -17.87
N LYS A 146 20.32 -36.87 -16.99
CA LYS A 146 21.01 -37.00 -15.70
C LYS A 146 20.16 -36.54 -14.51
N ILE A 147 19.50 -35.40 -14.63
CA ILE A 147 18.68 -34.81 -13.57
C ILE A 147 17.32 -34.47 -14.17
N SER A 148 16.25 -34.83 -13.47
CA SER A 148 14.89 -34.48 -13.86
C SER A 148 14.09 -34.03 -12.64
N PHE A 149 13.34 -32.95 -12.83
CA PHE A 149 12.40 -32.42 -11.85
C PHE A 149 10.99 -32.64 -12.39
N LYS A 150 10.09 -33.19 -11.55
CA LYS A 150 8.69 -33.39 -11.89
C LYS A 150 7.82 -32.86 -10.77
N PHE A 151 6.81 -32.07 -11.13
CA PHE A 151 5.77 -31.66 -10.20
C PHE A 151 4.54 -32.55 -10.37
N ASN A 152 4.00 -33.05 -9.26
CA ASN A 152 2.74 -33.77 -9.25
C ASN A 152 1.63 -32.83 -8.79
N ALA A 153 0.75 -32.44 -9.71
CA ALA A 153 -0.33 -31.49 -9.44
C ALA A 153 -1.37 -32.00 -8.42
N ASN A 154 -1.53 -33.33 -8.27
CA ASN A 154 -2.55 -33.91 -7.39
C ASN A 154 -2.16 -33.79 -5.91
N ASN A 155 -0.91 -34.14 -5.57
CA ASN A 155 -0.41 -34.05 -4.20
C ASN A 155 0.41 -32.78 -3.94
N LYS A 156 0.62 -31.95 -4.97
CA LYS A 156 1.44 -30.74 -4.97
C LYS A 156 2.88 -30.98 -4.50
N ARG A 157 3.44 -32.16 -4.75
CA ARG A 157 4.82 -32.49 -4.38
C ARG A 157 5.75 -32.46 -5.57
N VAL A 158 7.03 -32.22 -5.29
CA VAL A 158 8.10 -32.22 -6.28
C VAL A 158 8.90 -33.50 -6.16
N LYS A 159 9.17 -34.14 -7.29
CA LYS A 159 10.02 -35.32 -7.39
C LYS A 159 11.29 -34.96 -8.15
N ILE A 160 12.43 -35.23 -7.52
CA ILE A 160 13.76 -35.05 -8.09
C ILE A 160 14.30 -36.43 -8.38
N LYS A 161 14.71 -36.68 -9.63
CA LYS A 161 15.40 -37.91 -10.03
C LYS A 161 16.75 -37.58 -10.60
N THR A 162 17.77 -38.23 -10.07
CA THR A 162 19.17 -38.15 -10.47
C THR A 162 19.67 -39.52 -10.95
N GLU A 163 20.49 -39.53 -11.99
CA GLU A 163 21.06 -40.73 -12.61
C GLU A 163 22.59 -40.62 -12.72
N LYS A 164 23.28 -41.75 -12.95
CA LYS A 164 24.73 -41.80 -13.27
C LYS A 164 25.63 -41.10 -12.24
N LYS A 165 25.37 -41.29 -10.95
CA LYS A 165 26.07 -40.64 -9.81
C LYS A 165 25.90 -39.11 -9.75
N SER A 166 24.96 -38.55 -10.50
CA SER A 166 24.62 -37.13 -10.39
C SER A 166 23.95 -36.85 -9.05
N LYS A 167 24.10 -35.63 -8.56
CA LYS A 167 23.55 -35.17 -7.27
C LYS A 167 22.93 -33.79 -7.43
N VAL A 168 21.91 -33.49 -6.66
CA VAL A 168 21.35 -32.14 -6.55
C VAL A 168 21.53 -31.67 -5.11
N LEU A 169 22.21 -30.56 -4.90
CA LEU A 169 22.32 -29.90 -3.60
C LEU A 169 21.20 -28.87 -3.49
N LEU A 170 20.27 -29.11 -2.58
CA LEU A 170 19.25 -28.16 -2.19
C LEU A 170 19.80 -27.25 -1.09
N ILE A 171 19.71 -25.95 -1.33
CA ILE A 171 20.16 -24.89 -0.43
C ILE A 171 18.92 -24.21 0.13
N GLU A 172 19.04 -23.67 1.36
CA GLU A 172 18.00 -22.90 2.03
C GLU A 172 17.42 -21.79 1.12
N GLY A 173 16.11 -21.54 1.24
CA GLY A 173 15.40 -20.60 0.39
C GLY A 173 14.63 -21.28 -0.74
N LEU A 174 15.32 -21.75 -1.78
CA LEU A 174 14.66 -22.38 -2.92
C LEU A 174 14.06 -23.74 -2.55
N CYS A 175 14.73 -24.50 -1.67
CA CYS A 175 14.22 -25.80 -1.22
C CYS A 175 12.90 -25.67 -0.46
N ASP A 176 12.72 -24.59 0.29
CA ASP A 176 11.52 -24.34 1.10
C ASP A 176 10.29 -24.15 0.20
N LEU A 177 10.45 -23.39 -0.90
CA LEU A 177 9.41 -23.21 -1.93
C LEU A 177 9.04 -24.54 -2.62
N LEU A 178 10.00 -25.46 -2.73
CA LEU A 178 9.83 -26.78 -3.34
C LEU A 178 9.40 -27.87 -2.35
N GLY A 179 9.28 -27.55 -1.05
CA GLY A 179 8.86 -28.48 0.00
C GLY A 179 9.94 -29.46 0.47
N PHE A 180 11.21 -29.11 0.33
CA PHE A 180 12.35 -29.90 0.81
C PHE A 180 13.10 -29.17 1.93
N HIS A 181 13.89 -29.92 2.70
CA HIS A 181 14.90 -29.36 3.58
C HIS A 181 16.23 -29.18 2.82
N PRO A 182 17.17 -28.34 3.29
CA PRO A 182 18.50 -28.25 2.70
C PRO A 182 19.27 -29.57 2.86
N HIS A 183 19.56 -30.26 1.75
CA HIS A 183 20.36 -31.48 1.74
C HIS A 183 20.75 -31.87 0.30
N VAL A 184 21.54 -32.93 0.16
CA VAL A 184 21.91 -33.51 -1.14
C VAL A 184 20.95 -34.64 -1.50
N VAL A 185 20.32 -34.52 -2.66
CA VAL A 185 19.45 -35.55 -3.24
C VAL A 185 20.25 -36.45 -4.17
N GLU A 186 20.18 -37.76 -3.92
CA GLU A 186 20.76 -38.82 -4.73
C GLU A 186 19.70 -39.89 -5.06
N GLY A 187 19.68 -40.39 -6.30
CA GLY A 187 18.63 -41.30 -6.76
C GLY A 187 17.29 -40.59 -6.99
N VAL A 188 16.21 -41.13 -6.44
CA VAL A 188 14.84 -40.61 -6.61
C VAL A 188 14.29 -40.20 -5.26
N GLU A 189 13.91 -38.94 -5.13
CA GLU A 189 13.32 -38.40 -3.91
C GLU A 189 12.10 -37.54 -4.20
N GLU A 190 11.13 -37.56 -3.29
CA GLU A 190 9.93 -36.74 -3.33
C GLU A 190 9.92 -35.79 -2.13
N SER A 191 9.46 -34.57 -2.33
CA SER A 191 9.46 -33.51 -1.32
C SER A 191 8.72 -33.95 -0.06
N SER A 192 9.30 -33.63 1.11
CA SER A 192 8.70 -33.94 2.42
C SER A 192 7.45 -33.12 2.70
N PHE A 193 7.34 -31.94 2.10
CA PHE A 193 6.18 -31.05 2.19
C PHE A 193 5.60 -30.73 0.80
N VAL A 194 4.43 -30.10 0.82
CA VAL A 194 3.81 -29.54 -0.38
C VAL A 194 4.68 -28.38 -0.89
N ALA A 195 4.95 -28.38 -2.19
CA ALA A 195 5.60 -27.26 -2.86
C ALA A 195 4.58 -26.16 -3.11
N ASP A 196 4.90 -24.96 -2.67
CA ASP A 196 4.05 -23.79 -2.81
C ASP A 196 4.93 -22.54 -2.95
N PRO A 197 5.03 -21.98 -4.18
CA PRO A 197 5.78 -20.75 -4.44
C PRO A 197 5.25 -19.55 -3.64
N GLN A 198 4.01 -19.63 -3.18
CA GLN A 198 3.32 -18.57 -2.43
C GLN A 198 3.20 -18.94 -0.95
N ALA A 199 3.96 -19.93 -0.45
CA ALA A 199 3.93 -20.37 0.95
C ALA A 199 4.31 -19.28 1.96
N ALA A 200 4.89 -18.16 1.51
CA ALA A 200 5.04 -16.99 2.36
C ALA A 200 3.65 -16.56 2.86
N PHE A 201 3.48 -16.51 4.18
CA PHE A 201 2.19 -16.29 4.84
C PHE A 201 1.34 -15.25 4.11
N PRO A 202 0.05 -15.54 3.84
CA PRO A 202 -0.78 -14.73 2.93
C PRO A 202 -1.32 -13.48 3.64
N VAL A 203 -0.55 -12.89 4.56
CA VAL A 203 -0.93 -11.71 5.32
C VAL A 203 0.27 -10.80 5.56
N PHE A 204 0.02 -9.50 5.61
CA PHE A 204 0.92 -8.55 6.25
C PHE A 204 0.21 -7.83 7.40
N TYR A 205 1.01 -7.39 8.36
CA TYR A 205 0.60 -6.69 9.55
C TYR A 205 0.71 -5.19 9.30
N VAL A 206 -0.38 -4.46 9.55
CA VAL A 206 -0.45 -3.00 9.46
C VAL A 206 -0.27 -2.43 10.85
N TYR A 207 0.88 -1.84 11.11
CA TYR A 207 1.17 -1.12 12.35
C TYR A 207 0.94 0.37 12.14
N SER A 208 0.52 1.07 13.20
CA SER A 208 0.41 2.52 13.14
C SER A 208 0.66 3.19 14.49
N ASP A 209 1.44 4.27 14.50
CA ASP A 209 1.82 4.97 15.73
C ASP A 209 0.65 5.71 16.42
N ILE A 210 -0.51 5.80 15.76
CA ILE A 210 -1.71 6.46 16.29
C ILE A 210 -2.58 5.52 17.14
N VAL A 211 -2.37 4.20 17.06
CA VAL A 211 -3.17 3.22 17.83
C VAL A 211 -2.57 2.92 19.19
N GLN A 212 -3.42 2.64 20.17
CA GLN A 212 -2.99 2.07 21.43
C GLN A 212 -2.41 0.67 21.20
N PRO A 213 -1.25 0.33 21.80
CA PRO A 213 -0.68 -1.01 21.69
C PRO A 213 -1.68 -2.09 22.12
N VAL A 214 -1.74 -3.17 21.36
CA VAL A 214 -2.55 -4.35 21.61
C VAL A 214 -1.62 -5.52 21.91
N VAL A 215 -2.03 -6.40 22.81
CA VAL A 215 -1.29 -7.64 23.09
C VAL A 215 -1.41 -8.59 21.90
N VAL A 216 -0.28 -8.87 21.26
CA VAL A 216 -0.16 -9.82 20.14
C VAL A 216 0.83 -10.91 20.55
N GLY A 217 0.31 -12.08 20.89
CA GLY A 217 1.13 -13.17 21.43
C GLY A 217 1.74 -12.79 22.78
N HIS A 218 3.05 -12.61 22.83
CA HIS A 218 3.81 -12.25 24.04
C HIS A 218 4.35 -10.80 24.02
N VAL A 219 3.96 -9.99 23.04
CA VAL A 219 4.45 -8.60 22.85
C VAL A 219 3.25 -7.65 22.76
N GLU A 220 3.40 -6.44 23.31
CA GLU A 220 2.49 -5.33 23.04
C GLU A 220 2.97 -4.58 21.79
N ALA A 221 2.11 -4.47 20.78
CA ALA A 221 2.46 -3.84 19.52
C ALA A 221 1.34 -2.92 19.01
N PRO A 222 1.68 -1.81 18.32
CA PRO A 222 0.69 -0.87 17.77
C PRO A 222 0.05 -1.42 16.49
N LEU A 223 -0.56 -2.60 16.58
CA LEU A 223 -1.17 -3.32 15.47
C LEU A 223 -2.57 -2.77 15.18
N LEU A 224 -2.74 -2.17 14.00
CA LEU A 224 -4.04 -1.67 13.54
C LEU A 224 -4.88 -2.80 12.91
N ARG A 225 -4.28 -3.60 12.02
CA ARG A 225 -4.99 -4.69 11.32
C ARG A 225 -4.04 -5.71 10.70
N VAL A 226 -4.53 -6.94 10.54
CA VAL A 226 -3.91 -7.96 9.66
C VAL A 226 -4.65 -7.96 8.33
N VAL A 227 -3.94 -7.72 7.23
CA VAL A 227 -4.48 -7.66 5.86
C VAL A 227 -4.10 -8.93 5.12
N ARG A 228 -5.05 -9.55 4.43
CA ARG A 228 -4.76 -10.70 3.56
C ARG A 228 -4.15 -10.22 2.25
N ILE A 229 -3.06 -10.87 1.88
CA ILE A 229 -2.41 -10.78 0.58
C ILE A 229 -3.26 -11.55 -0.43
N SER A 230 -3.51 -10.95 -1.58
CA SER A 230 -4.18 -11.59 -2.71
C SER A 230 -3.65 -11.01 -4.02
N GLY A 231 -4.14 -11.51 -5.15
CA GLY A 231 -3.67 -11.07 -6.47
C GLY A 231 -2.37 -11.75 -6.91
N LYS A 232 -2.02 -11.52 -8.17
CA LYS A 232 -0.81 -12.02 -8.84
C LYS A 232 0.25 -10.91 -8.92
N ASP A 233 1.46 -11.25 -9.36
CA ASP A 233 2.49 -10.23 -9.57
C ASP A 233 2.02 -9.16 -10.56
N GLY A 234 2.22 -7.90 -10.18
CA GLY A 234 1.78 -6.73 -10.94
C GLY A 234 0.34 -6.29 -10.69
N ASP A 235 -0.49 -7.07 -9.98
CA ASP A 235 -1.86 -6.67 -9.68
C ASP A 235 -1.89 -5.51 -8.68
N VAL A 236 -2.87 -4.62 -8.83
CA VAL A 236 -3.25 -3.65 -7.81
C VAL A 236 -4.46 -4.19 -7.07
N VAL A 237 -4.27 -4.53 -5.80
CA VAL A 237 -5.26 -5.16 -4.95
C VAL A 237 -5.98 -4.09 -4.13
N ASN A 238 -7.30 -4.09 -4.16
CA ASN A 238 -8.13 -3.29 -3.26
C ASN A 238 -8.79 -4.21 -2.22
N ALA A 239 -8.51 -3.94 -0.94
CA ALA A 239 -9.23 -4.54 0.18
C ALA A 239 -10.05 -3.47 0.90
N HIS A 240 -11.38 -3.54 0.72
CA HIS A 240 -12.36 -2.70 1.40
C HIS A 240 -12.97 -3.44 2.60
N TYR A 241 -13.23 -2.71 3.69
CA TYR A 241 -13.77 -3.26 4.93
C TYR A 241 -15.00 -2.50 5.42
N ASP A 242 -16.19 -3.04 5.14
CA ASP A 242 -17.48 -2.46 5.56
C ASP A 242 -17.57 -2.27 7.09
N ARG A 243 -16.95 -3.17 7.83
CA ARG A 243 -16.84 -3.12 9.30
C ARG A 243 -15.36 -3.13 9.69
N PRO A 244 -14.71 -1.94 9.75
CA PRO A 244 -13.34 -1.81 10.19
C PRO A 244 -13.19 -2.33 11.63
N HIS A 245 -12.05 -2.96 11.91
CA HIS A 245 -11.65 -3.19 13.29
C HIS A 245 -11.16 -1.87 13.88
N TYR A 246 -11.82 -1.39 14.93
CA TYR A 246 -11.51 -0.12 15.57
C TYR A 246 -10.62 -0.33 16.78
N VAL A 247 -9.51 0.40 16.83
CA VAL A 247 -8.56 0.42 17.94
C VAL A 247 -8.55 1.82 18.57
N PRO A 248 -8.48 1.94 19.90
CA PRO A 248 -8.40 3.25 20.55
C PRO A 248 -7.21 4.08 20.03
N VAL A 249 -7.44 5.37 19.85
CA VAL A 249 -6.40 6.33 19.45
C VAL A 249 -5.56 6.72 20.67
N ILE A 250 -4.24 6.63 20.57
CA ILE A 250 -3.32 6.86 21.70
C ILE A 250 -3.12 8.35 22.03
N ARG A 251 -3.19 9.23 21.02
CA ARG A 251 -2.91 10.67 21.16
C ARG A 251 -4.00 11.52 20.52
N GLN A 252 -4.39 12.59 21.21
CA GLN A 252 -5.43 13.51 20.76
C GLN A 252 -4.93 14.62 19.83
N SER A 253 -3.62 14.83 19.76
CA SER A 253 -3.01 15.84 18.89
C SER A 253 -1.88 15.19 18.12
N PHE A 254 -1.95 15.29 16.79
CA PHE A 254 -0.94 14.77 15.88
C PHE A 254 -1.00 15.52 14.56
N GLN A 255 0.15 15.63 13.90
CA GLN A 255 0.26 16.21 12.55
C GLN A 255 0.56 15.15 11.50
N THR A 256 1.15 14.04 11.93
CA THR A 256 1.58 12.92 11.08
C THR A 256 1.08 11.63 11.71
N ILE A 257 0.73 10.67 10.87
CA ILE A 257 0.48 9.28 11.26
C ILE A 257 1.50 8.44 10.50
N GLU A 258 2.23 7.60 11.23
CA GLU A 258 3.13 6.63 10.63
C GLU A 258 2.40 5.29 10.48
N ILE A 259 2.59 4.64 9.33
CA ILE A 259 2.05 3.31 9.04
C ILE A 259 3.18 2.43 8.53
N GLU A 260 3.37 1.28 9.17
CA GLU A 260 4.32 0.28 8.72
C GLU A 260 3.59 -0.98 8.26
N LEU A 261 3.98 -1.50 7.09
CA LEU A 261 3.50 -2.77 6.57
C LEU A 261 4.60 -3.80 6.73
N ARG A 262 4.38 -4.82 7.56
CA ARG A 262 5.38 -5.85 7.86
C ARG A 262 4.89 -7.25 7.55
N LEU A 263 5.79 -8.09 7.06
CA LEU A 263 5.60 -9.53 6.94
C LEU A 263 5.62 -10.20 8.32
N ASN A 264 5.24 -11.46 8.38
CA ASN A 264 5.29 -12.27 9.61
C ASN A 264 6.71 -12.40 10.19
N SER A 265 7.76 -12.23 9.37
CA SER A 265 9.15 -12.18 9.82
C SER A 265 9.50 -10.89 10.58
N GLY A 266 8.60 -9.89 10.56
CA GLY A 266 8.86 -8.55 11.07
C GLY A 266 9.58 -7.63 10.06
N ALA A 267 10.04 -8.16 8.92
CA ALA A 267 10.59 -7.34 7.84
C ALA A 267 9.51 -6.48 7.18
N LEU A 268 9.89 -5.33 6.62
CA LEU A 268 8.98 -4.51 5.81
C LEU A 268 8.54 -5.28 4.56
N VAL A 269 7.31 -5.03 4.10
CA VAL A 269 6.84 -5.58 2.82
C VAL A 269 7.69 -4.99 1.68
N PRO A 270 8.38 -5.82 0.88
CA PRO A 270 9.35 -5.34 -0.09
C PRO A 270 8.68 -4.96 -1.42
N PHE A 271 7.90 -3.88 -1.42
CA PHE A 271 7.28 -3.37 -2.65
C PHE A 271 8.34 -2.89 -3.65
N GLU A 272 8.43 -3.52 -4.82
CA GLU A 272 9.37 -3.07 -5.88
C GLU A 272 8.87 -1.84 -6.65
N ARG A 273 7.55 -1.66 -6.79
CA ARG A 273 6.95 -0.58 -7.59
C ARG A 273 5.50 -0.30 -7.20
N GLY A 274 5.02 0.90 -7.53
CA GLY A 274 3.62 1.31 -7.35
C GLY A 274 3.40 2.19 -6.13
N LYS A 275 2.14 2.37 -5.73
CA LYS A 275 1.76 3.20 -4.58
C LYS A 275 0.76 2.47 -3.70
N VAL A 276 0.96 2.56 -2.39
CA VAL A 276 0.00 2.09 -1.39
C VAL A 276 -0.90 3.26 -0.99
N ILE A 277 -2.21 3.01 -0.97
CA ILE A 277 -3.22 3.97 -0.50
C ILE A 277 -3.93 3.33 0.69
N ILE A 278 -4.03 4.09 1.78
CA ILE A 278 -4.71 3.64 3.00
C ILE A 278 -5.78 4.67 3.35
N VAL A 279 -6.97 4.18 3.66
CA VAL A 279 -8.07 5.00 4.19
C VAL A 279 -8.31 4.59 5.64
N LEU A 280 -8.00 5.53 6.54
CA LEU A 280 -8.32 5.41 7.96
C LEU A 280 -9.66 6.04 8.26
N HIS A 281 -10.47 5.36 9.07
CA HIS A 281 -11.74 5.87 9.54
C HIS A 281 -11.68 6.12 11.05
N PHE A 282 -11.87 7.38 11.43
CA PHE A 282 -11.91 7.81 12.82
C PHE A 282 -13.35 7.98 13.28
N ARG A 283 -13.68 7.43 14.46
CA ARG A 283 -14.98 7.62 15.10
C ARG A 283 -14.84 7.98 16.58
N MET A 284 -15.78 8.75 17.10
CA MET A 284 -15.89 8.93 18.54
C MET A 284 -16.37 7.64 19.19
N GLN A 285 -15.71 7.25 20.27
CA GLN A 285 -16.16 6.16 21.13
C GLN A 285 -17.44 6.63 21.84
N GLN A 286 -18.57 5.99 21.52
CA GLN A 286 -19.80 6.24 22.25
C GLN A 286 -19.65 5.60 23.63
N ILE A 287 -19.67 6.44 24.67
CA ILE A 287 -19.75 5.98 26.05
C ILE A 287 -21.19 5.45 26.20
N LEU A 288 -21.32 4.14 26.39
CA LEU A 288 -22.54 3.52 26.92
C LEU A 288 -22.70 3.86 28.40
#